data_AF-A0A846PYD0-F1
#
_entry.id   AF-A0A846PYD0-F1
#
_cell.length_a   1.000
_cell.length_b   1.000
_cell.length_c   1.000
_cell.angle_alpha   90.00
_cell.angle_beta   90.00
_cell.angle_gamma   90.00
#
_symmetry.space_group_name_H-M   'P 1'
#
loop_
_entity.id
_entity.type
_entity.pdbx_description
1 polymer ?
#
loop_
_entity_poly.entity_id
_entity_poly.type
_entity_poly.pdbx_seq_one_letter_code
_entity_poly.pdbx_strand_id
1 'polypeptide(L)' 'MRYWLSLVVIGTIIVILGIIFHLQGQSVVGPESSFMYANPEWENYGFQIAIIGGIILGAGIVMRVLKK' A
#
# COMPACT_ATOMS: atom_id res chain seq x y z
N MET A 1 17.28 -16.88 -8.04
CA MET A 1 16.27 -15.84 -8.30
C MET A 1 16.14 -14.92 -7.09
N ARG A 2 16.14 -13.60 -7.30
CA ARG A 2 16.17 -12.57 -6.25
C ARG A 2 14.76 -12.23 -5.75
N TYR A 3 13.99 -13.25 -5.36
CA TYR A 3 12.55 -13.13 -5.03
C TYR A 3 12.23 -12.11 -3.93
N TRP A 4 13.14 -11.93 -2.96
CA TRP A 4 12.97 -10.94 -1.91
C TRP A 4 12.86 -9.51 -2.46
N LEU A 5 13.58 -9.20 -3.55
CA LEU A 5 13.55 -7.88 -4.16
C LEU A 5 12.19 -7.64 -4.83
N SER A 6 11.63 -8.66 -5.49
CA SER A 6 10.28 -8.58 -6.07
C SER A 6 9.23 -8.29 -5.00
N LEU A 7 9.30 -8.95 -3.85
CA LEU A 7 8.39 -8.70 -2.73
C LEU A 7 8.54 -7.29 -2.15
N VAL A 8 9.78 -6.81 -2.00
CA VAL A 8 10.04 -5.44 -1.53
C VAL A 8 9.45 -4.41 -2.49
N VAL A 9 9.67 -4.57 -3.80
CA VAL A 9 9.14 -3.65 -4.81
C VAL A 9 7.61 -3.68 -4.84
N ILE A 10 7.01 -4.87 -4.90
CA ILE A 10 5.54 -5.03 -4.94
C ILE A 10 4.91 -4.48 -3.66
N GLY A 11 5.44 -4.83 -2.50
CA GLY A 11 4.94 -4.34 -1.21
C GLY A 11 5.02 -2.82 -1.11
N THR A 12 6.12 -2.22 -1.58
CA THR A 12 6.28 -0.75 -1.59
C THR A 12 5.24 -0.06 -2.46
N ILE A 13 4.99 -0.58 -3.68
CA ILE A 13 3.98 -0.02 -4.58
C ILE A 13 2.58 -0.09 -3.94
N ILE A 14 2.24 -1.23 -3.33
CA ILE A 14 0.93 -1.42 -2.68
C ILE A 14 0.77 -0.47 -1.50
N VAL A 15 1.81 -0.27 -0.66
CA VAL A 15 1.78 0.69 0.44
C VAL A 15 1.51 2.11 -0.07
N ILE A 16 2.24 2.54 -1.10
CA ILE A 16 2.07 3.88 -1.67
C ILE A 16 0.63 4.06 -2.20
N LEU A 17 0.11 3.09 -2.94
CA LEU A 17 -1.27 3.14 -3.44
C LEU A 17 -2.30 3.15 -2.30
N GLY A 18 -2.13 2.32 -1.28
CA GLY A 18 -3.01 2.30 -0.11
C GLY A 18 -3.04 3.65 0.62
N ILE A 19 -1.89 4.29 0.80
CA ILE A 19 -1.79 5.63 1.39
C ILE A 19 -2.52 6.66 0.52
N ILE A 20 -2.31 6.66 -0.80
CA ILE A 20 -3.01 7.58 -1.73
C ILE A 20 -4.52 7.39 -1.62
N PHE A 21 -5.01 6.15 -1.65
CA PHE A 21 -6.44 5.86 -1.56
C PHE A 21 -7.05 6.26 -0.21
N HIS A 22 -6.32 6.05 0.88
CA HIS A 22 -6.75 6.48 2.22
C HIS A 22 -6.91 8.00 2.29
N LEU A 23 -5.89 8.73 1.83
CA LEU A 23 -5.90 10.20 1.80
C LEU A 23 -6.94 10.75 0.82
N GLN A 24 -7.22 10.04 -0.27
CA GLN A 24 -8.25 10.41 -1.22
C GLN A 24 -9.66 10.21 -0.62
N GLY A 25 -9.88 9.12 0.14
CA GLY A 25 -11.08 8.93 0.95
C GLY A 25 -11.35 10.06 1.94
N GLN A 26 -10.29 10.65 2.49
CA GLN A 26 -10.32 11.80 3.40
C GLN A 26 -10.38 13.16 2.70
N SER A 27 -10.52 13.20 1.37
CA SER A 27 -10.52 14.44 0.57
C SER A 27 -9.22 15.25 0.61
N VAL A 28 -8.11 14.67 1.09
CA VAL A 28 -6.81 15.35 1.21
C VAL A 28 -6.08 15.42 -0.14
N VAL A 29 -6.23 14.39 -0.98
CA VAL A 29 -5.59 14.30 -2.30
C VAL A 29 -6.56 13.80 -3.37
N GLY A 30 -6.25 14.08 -4.64
CA GLY A 30 -7.02 13.59 -5.78
C GLY A 30 -8.14 14.54 -6.25
N PRO A 31 -8.74 14.27 -7.41
CA PRO A 31 -9.80 15.11 -7.96
C PRO A 31 -11.14 14.83 -7.29
N GLU A 32 -11.93 15.89 -7.08
CA GLU A 32 -13.30 15.79 -6.53
C GLU A 32 -14.24 14.95 -7.41
N SER A 33 -13.94 14.81 -8.71
CA SER A 33 -14.69 13.95 -9.63
C SER A 33 -14.43 12.45 -9.44
N SER A 34 -13.48 12.06 -8.59
CA SER A 34 -13.18 10.66 -8.33
C SER A 34 -14.23 10.03 -7.41
N PHE A 35 -14.65 8.82 -7.73
CA PHE A 35 -15.52 8.00 -6.87
C PHE A 35 -14.90 7.68 -5.49
N MET A 36 -13.59 7.83 -5.33
CA MET A 36 -12.88 7.63 -4.07
C MET A 36 -12.85 8.89 -3.20
N TYR A 37 -13.03 10.07 -3.79
CA TYR A 37 -12.88 11.33 -3.07
C TYR A 37 -14.02 11.51 -2.06
N ALA A 38 -13.70 11.93 -0.84
CA ALA A 38 -14.67 12.11 0.25
C ALA A 38 -15.49 10.85 0.58
N ASN A 39 -14.93 9.65 0.36
CA ASN A 39 -15.63 8.38 0.54
C ASN A 39 -15.07 7.60 1.75
N PRO A 40 -15.84 7.43 2.85
CA PRO A 40 -15.40 6.70 4.05
C PRO A 40 -15.06 5.23 3.82
N GLU A 41 -15.62 4.60 2.79
CA GLU A 41 -15.22 3.23 2.44
C GLU A 41 -13.79 3.20 1.90
N TRP A 42 -13.43 4.17 1.05
CA TRP A 42 -12.09 4.26 0.47
C TRP A 42 -11.03 4.71 1.46
N GLU A 43 -11.41 5.44 2.51
CA GLU A 43 -10.56 5.65 3.68
C GLU A 43 -10.16 4.31 4.31
N ASN A 44 -11.14 3.44 4.57
CA ASN A 44 -10.91 2.12 5.18
C ASN A 44 -10.18 1.16 4.23
N TYR A 45 -10.58 1.10 2.96
CA TYR A 45 -9.92 0.25 1.96
C TYR A 45 -8.48 0.68 1.73
N GLY A 46 -8.19 1.98 1.63
CA GLY A 46 -6.83 2.48 1.51
C GLY A 46 -5.93 2.05 2.68
N PHE A 47 -6.45 2.16 3.90
CA PHE A 47 -5.74 1.70 5.10
C PHE A 47 -5.47 0.17 5.09
N GLN A 48 -6.47 -0.64 4.72
CA GLN A 48 -6.31 -2.10 4.61
C GLN A 48 -5.30 -2.48 3.53
N ILE A 49 -5.34 -1.81 2.37
CA ILE A 49 -4.37 -2.01 1.28
C ILE A 49 -2.95 -1.66 1.75
N ALA A 50 -2.79 -0.55 2.49
CA ALA A 50 -1.49 -0.17 3.03
C ALA A 50 -0.95 -1.23 4.01
N ILE A 51 -1.80 -1.80 4.87
CA ILE A 51 -1.42 -2.90 5.78
C ILE A 51 -0.96 -4.13 4.98
N ILE A 52 -1.72 -4.56 3.98
CA ILE A 52 -1.38 -5.73 3.13
C ILE A 52 -0.04 -5.50 2.43
N GLY A 53 0.17 -4.30 1.86
CA GLY A 53 1.43 -3.90 1.26
C GLY A 53 2.59 -3.95 2.26
N GLY A 54 2.35 -3.49 3.50
CA GLY A 54 3.32 -3.53 4.60
C GLY A 54 3.71 -4.96 4.98
N ILE A 55 2.76 -5.90 5.01
CA ILE A 55 3.02 -7.32 5.27
C ILE A 55 3.89 -7.91 4.16
N ILE A 56 3.59 -7.63 2.88
CA ILE A 56 4.37 -8.12 1.73
C ILE A 56 5.80 -7.55 1.75
N LEU A 57 5.92 -6.24 2.01
CA LEU A 57 7.20 -5.56 2.15
C LEU A 57 8.02 -6.16 3.30
N GLY A 58 7.39 -6.35 4.47
CA GLY A 58 8.00 -6.96 5.64
C GLY A 58 8.48 -8.38 5.35
N ALA A 59 7.67 -9.21 4.67
CA ALA A 59 8.07 -10.55 4.25
C ALA A 59 9.30 -10.52 3.33
N GLY A 60 9.36 -9.61 2.36
CA GLY A 60 10.52 -9.42 1.50
C GLY A 60 11.79 -9.04 2.28
N ILE A 61 11.68 -8.14 3.26
CA ILE A 61 12.80 -7.74 4.12
C ILE A 61 13.25 -8.90 5.01
N VAL A 62 12.32 -9.59 5.67
CA VAL A 62 12.61 -10.76 6.50
C VAL A 62 13.33 -11.84 5.70
N MET A 63 12.85 -12.15 4.49
CA MET A 63 13.54 -13.10 3.60
C MET A 63 14.96 -12.66 3.24
N ARG A 64 15.19 -11.36 3.02
CA ARG A 64 16.55 -10.84 2.75
C ARG A 64 17.45 -11.00 3.97
N VAL A 65 16.94 -10.79 5.18
CA VAL A 65 17.70 -10.89 6.42
C VAL A 65 17.99 -12.35 6.79
N LEU A 66 17.01 -13.24 6.64
CA LEU A 66 17.14 -14.67 6.96
C LEU A 66 17.95 -15.45 5.92
N LYS A 67 17.95 -15.02 4.64
CA LYS A 67 18.81 -15.59 3.59
C LYS A 67 20.17 -14.88 3.50
N LYS A 68 20.59 -14.18 4.56
CA LYS A 68 21.99 -13.79 4.71
C LYS A 68 22.87 -15.03 4.78
#